data_AF-A0A6G3SS07-F1
#
_entry.id   AF-A0A6G3SS07-F1
#
_cell.length_a   1.000
_cell.length_b   1.000
_cell.length_c   1.000
_cell.angle_alpha   90.00
_cell.angle_beta   90.00
_cell.angle_gamma   90.00
#
_symmetry.space_group_name_H-M   'P 1'
#
loop_
_entity.id
_entity.type
_entity.pdbx_description
1 polymer ?
#
loop_
_entity_poly.entity_id
_entity_poly.type
_entity_poly.pdbx_seq_one_letter_code
_entity_poly.pdbx_strand_id
1 'polypeptide(L)'
;MLFGGLANAGAVLRRGDAVERPAPPHAVHLHAHLRALREQGFDGVPVPLGLSASGRRERLSYVPGEVAVDPHPPWTWTDDVLRSVGALLRRMHDAAAAVPPGRAVGWPTDLADPEGAAAP
;
A
#
# COMPACT_ATOMS: atom_id res chain seq x y z
N MET A 1 9.79 -9.16 13.81
CA MET A 1 9.33 -9.48 12.45
C MET A 1 7.85 -9.15 12.37
N LEU A 2 7.36 -8.70 11.21
CA LEU A 2 5.93 -8.59 10.96
C LEU A 2 5.48 -9.83 10.19
N PHE A 3 4.20 -10.22 10.32
CA PHE A 3 3.67 -11.45 9.71
C PHE A 3 3.86 -11.46 8.19
N GLY A 4 3.81 -10.29 7.53
CA GLY A 4 4.19 -10.11 6.13
C GLY A 4 3.13 -10.47 5.09
N GLY A 5 1.92 -10.82 5.54
CA GLY A 5 0.82 -11.24 4.66
C GLY A 5 1.19 -12.45 3.79
N LEU A 6 0.34 -12.77 2.80
CA LEU A 6 0.55 -13.94 1.92
C LEU A 6 1.80 -13.82 1.05
N ALA A 7 2.08 -12.61 0.52
CA ALA A 7 3.14 -12.41 -0.46
C ALA A 7 4.55 -12.26 0.15
N ASN A 8 4.66 -11.90 1.44
CA ASN A 8 5.96 -11.65 2.09
C ASN A 8 6.05 -12.31 3.48
N ALA A 9 5.37 -13.44 3.66
CA ALA A 9 5.33 -14.16 4.93
C ALA A 9 6.74 -14.37 5.52
N GLY A 10 6.96 -13.90 6.75
CA GLY A 10 8.26 -14.01 7.44
C GLY A 10 9.40 -13.15 6.86
N ALA A 11 9.18 -12.43 5.76
CA ALA A 11 10.20 -11.62 5.09
C ALA A 11 10.17 -10.13 5.46
N VAL A 12 9.22 -9.69 6.28
CA VAL A 12 9.04 -8.27 6.65
C VAL A 12 9.67 -7.95 8.00
N LEU A 13 10.58 -6.97 8.01
CA LEU A 13 11.33 -6.54 9.19
C LEU A 13 10.97 -5.11 9.55
N ARG A 14 10.51 -4.88 10.78
CA ARG A 14 10.38 -3.53 11.34
C ARG A 14 11.65 -3.17 12.13
N ARG A 15 12.18 -1.97 11.92
CA ARG A 15 13.29 -1.37 12.67
C ARG A 15 12.92 0.08 13.03
N GLY A 16 12.49 0.30 14.27
CA GLY A 16 11.92 1.59 14.70
C GLY A 16 10.72 1.96 13.84
N ASP A 17 10.80 3.12 13.18
CA ASP A 17 9.74 3.68 12.33
C ASP A 17 9.91 3.31 10.85
N ALA A 18 10.77 2.35 10.53
CA ALA A 18 10.96 1.84 9.19
C ALA A 18 10.57 0.36 9.08
N VAL A 19 9.97 0.01 7.95
CA VAL A 19 9.71 -1.36 7.53
C VAL A 19 10.58 -1.68 6.32
N GLU A 20 11.28 -2.81 6.38
CA GLU A 20 12.06 -3.36 5.28
C GLU A 20 11.44 -4.67 4.81
N ARG A 21 11.12 -4.74 3.52
CA ARG A 21 10.47 -5.89 2.87
C ARG A 21 11.13 -6.21 1.52
N PRO A 22 10.92 -7.40 0.95
CA PRO A 22 11.29 -7.65 -0.44
C PRO A 22 10.73 -6.56 -1.36
N ALA A 23 11.57 -6.00 -2.22
CA ALA A 23 11.15 -5.01 -3.20
C ALA A 23 10.45 -5.73 -4.36
N PRO A 24 9.23 -5.31 -4.76
CA PRO A 24 8.66 -5.80 -5.99
C PRO A 24 9.47 -5.27 -7.20
N PRO A 25 9.40 -5.92 -8.38
CA PRO A 25 10.09 -5.46 -9.59
C PRO A 25 9.77 -4.00 -9.97
N HIS A 26 8.59 -3.52 -9.59
CA HIS A 26 8.07 -2.20 -9.89
C HIS A 26 8.25 -1.18 -8.74
N ALA A 27 9.13 -1.46 -7.76
CA ALA A 27 9.26 -0.64 -6.56
C ALA A 27 9.55 0.85 -6.84
N VAL A 28 10.27 1.17 -7.92
CA VAL A 28 10.53 2.57 -8.33
C VAL A 28 9.22 3.29 -8.68
N HIS A 29 8.35 2.66 -9.46
CA HIS A 29 7.04 3.20 -9.83
C HIS A 29 6.09 3.27 -8.63
N LEU A 30 6.11 2.24 -7.78
CA LEU A 30 5.38 2.24 -6.51
C LEU A 30 5.80 3.42 -5.64
N HIS A 31 7.10 3.66 -5.45
CA HIS A 31 7.60 4.77 -4.62
C HIS A 31 7.22 6.13 -5.20
N ALA A 32 7.29 6.30 -6.52
CA ALA A 32 6.85 7.53 -7.17
C ALA A 32 5.35 7.78 -6.94
N HIS A 33 4.52 6.73 -7.06
CA HIS A 33 3.09 6.83 -6.83
C HIS A 33 2.75 7.14 -5.36
N LEU A 34 3.41 6.49 -4.40
CA LEU A 34 3.23 6.77 -2.97
C LEU A 34 3.60 8.23 -2.64
N ARG A 35 4.65 8.79 -3.24
CA ARG A 35 5.00 10.21 -3.07
C ARG A 35 3.93 11.13 -3.67
N ALA A 36 3.48 10.84 -4.89
CA ALA A 36 2.45 11.64 -5.55
C ALA A 36 1.14 11.65 -4.77
N LEU A 37 0.68 10.51 -4.22
CA LEU A 37 -0.50 10.46 -3.34
C LEU A 37 -0.36 11.38 -2.12
N ARG A 38 0.83 11.39 -1.50
CA ARG A 38 1.11 12.27 -0.36
C ARG A 38 1.14 13.75 -0.75
N GLU A 39 1.68 14.08 -1.91
CA GLU A 39 1.67 15.44 -2.46
C GLU A 39 0.25 15.93 -2.74
N GLN A 40 -0.68 15.03 -3.06
CA GLN A 40 -2.11 15.31 -3.17
C GLN A 40 -2.85 15.29 -1.81
N GLY A 41 -2.11 15.20 -0.69
CA GLY A 41 -2.67 15.27 0.65
C GLY A 41 -3.19 13.94 1.23
N PHE A 42 -2.98 12.80 0.55
CA PHE A 42 -3.33 11.50 1.11
C PHE A 42 -2.21 10.95 1.99
N ASP A 43 -2.43 10.99 3.31
CA ASP A 43 -1.48 10.57 4.34
C ASP A 43 -1.60 9.09 4.74
N GLY A 44 -2.63 8.38 4.25
CA GLY A 44 -2.88 6.96 4.50
C GLY A 44 -1.90 5.99 3.83
N VAL A 45 -0.80 6.48 3.26
CA VAL A 45 0.27 5.68 2.65
C VAL A 45 1.62 5.86 3.37
N PRO A 46 2.46 4.80 3.41
CA PRO A 46 3.80 4.93 3.97
C PRO A 46 4.70 5.82 3.11
N VAL A 47 5.69 6.44 3.74
CA VAL A 47 6.72 7.24 3.08
C VAL A 47 7.80 6.32 2.52
N PRO A 48 8.14 6.42 1.22
CA PRO A 48 9.26 5.66 0.67
C PRO A 48 10.61 6.20 1.16
N LEU A 49 11.37 5.34 1.87
CA LEU A 49 12.69 5.67 2.41
C LEU A 49 13.84 5.21 1.49
N GLY A 50 13.53 4.40 0.47
CA GLY A 50 14.46 4.03 -0.60
C GLY A 50 14.59 2.53 -0.83
N LEU A 51 15.45 2.17 -1.77
CA LEU A 51 15.86 0.79 -2.05
C LEU A 51 17.21 0.49 -1.39
N SER A 52 17.39 -0.75 -0.95
CA SER A 52 18.71 -1.27 -0.58
C SER A 52 19.70 -1.19 -1.76
N ALA A 53 21.00 -1.18 -1.48
CA ALA A 53 22.03 -1.16 -2.51
C ALA A 53 21.90 -2.29 -3.55
N SER A 54 21.42 -3.46 -3.14
CA SER A 54 21.17 -4.59 -4.06
C SER A 54 19.89 -4.47 -4.88
N GLY A 55 19.03 -3.48 -4.61
CA GLY A 55 17.69 -3.35 -5.20
C GLY A 55 16.66 -4.38 -4.73
N ARG A 56 17.09 -5.47 -4.05
CA ARG A 56 16.21 -6.60 -3.67
C ARG A 56 15.24 -6.30 -2.52
N ARG A 57 15.52 -5.26 -1.74
CA ARG A 57 14.67 -4.84 -0.60
C ARG A 57 14.36 -3.36 -0.69
N GLU A 58 13.14 -3.02 -0.31
CA GLU A 58 12.67 -1.65 -0.16
C GLU A 58 12.48 -1.32 1.31
N ARG A 59 12.59 -0.02 1.62
CA ARG A 59 12.33 0.53 2.94
C ARG A 59 11.23 1.58 2.85
N LEU A 60 10.24 1.45 3.72
CA LEU A 60 9.07 2.30 3.84
C LEU A 60 8.92 2.76 5.29
N SER A 61 8.26 3.89 5.56
CA SER A 61 7.89 4.23 6.93
C SER A 61 6.88 3.22 7.48
N TYR A 62 6.95 2.96 8.77
CA TYR A 62 5.91 2.21 9.47
C TYR A 62 4.66 3.08 9.60
N VAL A 63 3.49 2.51 9.34
CA VAL A 63 2.18 3.13 9.60
C VAL A 63 1.69 2.58 10.94
N PRO A 64 1.60 3.41 12.00
CA PRO A 64 1.08 2.98 13.28
C PRO A 64 -0.39 2.60 13.15
N GLY A 65 -0.78 1.49 13.78
CA GLY A 65 -2.16 1.04 13.80
C GLY A 65 -2.28 -0.44 14.13
N GLU A 66 -3.52 -0.85 14.37
CA GLU A 66 -3.88 -2.26 14.55
C GLU A 66 -4.41 -2.81 13.22
N VAL A 67 -3.98 -4.02 12.89
CA VAL A 67 -4.43 -4.73 11.69
C VAL A 67 -5.28 -5.91 12.14
N ALA A 68 -6.46 -6.07 11.53
CA ALA A 68 -7.31 -7.23 11.73
C ALA A 68 -6.63 -8.46 11.10
N VAL A 69 -5.94 -9.25 11.92
CA VAL A 69 -5.35 -10.54 11.53
C VAL A 69 -6.17 -11.68 12.12
N ASP A 70 -6.12 -12.85 11.49
CA ASP A 70 -6.85 -14.01 12.00
C ASP A 70 -6.32 -14.50 13.37
N PRO A 71 -7.21 -14.87 14.31
CA PRO A 71 -8.67 -14.75 14.22
C PRO A 71 -9.12 -13.28 14.34
N HIS A 72 -9.96 -12.83 13.40
CA HIS A 72 -10.37 -11.43 13.34
C HIS A 72 -11.03 -10.95 14.64
N PRO A 73 -10.57 -9.83 15.23
CA PRO A 73 -11.15 -9.31 16.45
C PRO A 73 -12.57 -8.76 16.21
N PRO A 74 -13.47 -8.78 17.21
CA PRO A 74 -14.89 -8.38 17.04
C PRO A 74 -15.09 -6.97 16.47
N TRP A 75 -14.16 -6.05 16.78
CA TRP A 75 -14.23 -4.67 16.29
C TRP A 75 -14.16 -4.56 14.75
N THR A 76 -13.60 -5.57 14.07
CA THR A 76 -13.44 -5.60 12.60
C THR A 76 -14.78 -5.53 11.86
N TRP A 77 -15.86 -6.03 12.49
CA TRP A 77 -17.16 -6.26 11.86
C TRP A 77 -18.20 -5.20 12.23
N THR A 78 -17.77 -4.06 12.76
CA THR A 78 -18.69 -2.97 13.13
C THR A 78 -18.99 -2.09 11.91
N ASP A 79 -20.19 -1.51 11.89
CA ASP A 79 -20.55 -0.50 10.89
C ASP A 79 -19.58 0.68 10.86
N ASP A 80 -19.01 1.05 12.01
CA ASP A 80 -18.06 2.16 12.12
C ASP A 80 -16.75 1.86 11.41
N VAL A 81 -16.24 0.62 11.51
CA VAL A 81 -15.09 0.19 10.72
C VAL A 81 -15.43 0.18 9.24
N LEU A 82 -16.61 -0.30 8.85
CA LEU A 82 -17.05 -0.28 7.45
C LEU A 82 -17.11 1.15 6.88
N ARG A 83 -17.72 2.09 7.62
CA ARG A 83 -17.77 3.52 7.24
C ARG A 83 -16.37 4.13 7.16
N SER A 84 -15.51 3.81 8.12
CA SER A 84 -14.12 4.30 8.18
C SER A 84 -13.30 3.85 6.97
N VAL A 85 -13.38 2.56 6.60
CA VAL A 85 -12.71 2.00 5.42
C VAL A 85 -13.26 2.64 4.13
N GLY A 86 -14.58 2.79 4.02
CA GLY A 86 -15.19 3.47 2.88
C GLY A 86 -14.70 4.91 2.71
N ALA A 87 -14.62 5.67 3.80
CA ALA A 87 -14.08 7.01 3.80
C ALA A 87 -12.59 7.05 3.43
N LEU A 88 -11.78 6.10 3.92
CA LEU A 88 -10.36 5.98 3.57
C LEU A 88 -10.16 5.72 2.08
N LEU A 89 -10.90 4.75 1.52
CA LEU A 89 -10.86 4.42 0.09
C LEU A 89 -11.30 5.60 -0.78
N ARG A 90 -12.35 6.32 -0.38
CA ARG A 90 -12.79 7.52 -1.08
C ARG A 90 -11.70 8.58 -1.14
N ARG A 91 -11.06 8.90 0.00
CA ARG A 91 -9.95 9.87 0.04
C ARG A 91 -8.77 9.43 -0.82
N MET A 92 -8.44 8.14 -0.81
CA MET A 92 -7.40 7.57 -1.65
C MET A 92 -7.73 7.76 -3.14
N HIS A 93 -8.97 7.47 -3.55
CA HIS A 93 -9.41 7.64 -4.94
C HIS A 93 -9.40 9.11 -5.38
N ASP A 94 -9.87 10.03 -4.52
CA ASP A 94 -9.85 11.47 -4.82
C ASP A 94 -8.41 11.98 -5.04
N ALA A 95 -7.47 11.58 -4.19
CA ALA A 95 -6.06 11.92 -4.36
C ALA A 95 -5.45 11.26 -5.62
N ALA A 96 -5.76 9.98 -5.86
CA ALA A 96 -5.25 9.25 -7.02
C ALA A 96 -5.75 9.83 -8.35
N ALA A 97 -6.96 10.38 -8.40
CA ALA A 97 -7.50 11.04 -9.59
C ALA A 97 -6.68 12.27 -10.04
N ALA A 98 -5.97 12.91 -9.10
CA ALA A 98 -5.07 14.03 -9.37
C ALA A 98 -3.62 13.59 -9.69
N VAL A 99 -3.30 12.30 -9.52
CA VAL A 99 -1.99 11.76 -9.89
C VAL A 99 -2.04 11.31 -11.36
N PRO A 100 -1.24 11.90 -12.26
CA PRO A 100 -1.23 11.48 -13.65
C PRO A 100 -0.92 9.98 -13.74
N PRO A 101 -1.64 9.21 -14.57
CA PRO A 101 -1.28 7.82 -14.80
C PRO A 101 0.15 7.81 -15.35
N GLY A 102 1.09 7.29 -14.55
CA GLY A 102 2.44 7.03 -15.04
C GLY A 102 2.32 6.18 -16.30
N ARG A 103 3.25 6.34 -17.27
CA ARG A 103 3.32 5.40 -18.40
C ARG A 103 3.26 3.98 -17.81
N ALA A 104 2.31 3.17 -18.26
CA ALA A 104 2.03 1.82 -17.73
C ALA A 104 3.25 0.87 -17.74
N VAL A 105 4.36 1.30 -18.35
CA VAL A 105 5.66 0.65 -18.32
C VAL A 105 6.06 0.37 -16.88
N GLY A 106 6.03 -0.89 -16.50
CA GLY A 106 6.53 -1.38 -15.22
C GLY A 106 5.47 -1.65 -14.16
N TRP A 107 4.18 -1.33 -14.35
CA TRP A 107 3.13 -1.80 -13.42
C TRP A 107 2.76 -3.26 -13.72
N PRO A 108 2.57 -4.12 -12.70
CA PRO A 108 2.11 -5.48 -12.90
C PRO A 108 0.65 -5.49 -13.38
N THR A 109 0.35 -6.33 -14.35
CA THR A 109 -1.01 -6.49 -14.92
C THR A 109 -1.68 -7.78 -14.47
N ASP A 110 -1.00 -8.62 -13.69
CA ASP A 110 -1.47 -9.98 -13.33
C ASP A 110 -2.82 -10.02 -12.60
N LEU A 111 -3.17 -8.92 -11.92
CA LEU A 111 -4.45 -8.73 -11.23
C LEU A 111 -5.23 -7.52 -11.75
N ALA A 112 -4.80 -6.94 -12.88
CA ALA A 112 -5.52 -5.84 -13.48
C ALA A 112 -6.75 -6.37 -14.20
N ASP A 113 -7.88 -5.72 -13.99
CA ASP A 113 -9.07 -5.89 -14.82
C ASP A 113 -8.99 -4.86 -15.97
N PRO A 114 -8.65 -5.27 -17.20
CA PRO A 114 -8.50 -4.35 -18.32
C PRO A 114 -9.83 -3.76 -18.78
N GLU A 115 -10.95 -4.40 -18.48
CA GLU A 115 -12.29 -3.90 -18.77
C GLU A 115 -12.78 -2.96 -17.65
N GLY A 116 -12.09 -2.97 -16.50
CA GLY A 116 -12.50 -2.33 -15.27
C GLY A 116 -13.71 -3.04 -14.67
N ALA A 117 -14.12 -2.65 -13.46
CA ALA A 117 -15.39 -3.10 -12.91
C ALA A 117 -16.52 -2.63 -13.83
N ALA A 118 -16.90 -3.47 -14.80
CA ALA A 118 -18.11 -3.33 -15.59
C ALA A 118 -19.27 -3.59 -14.63
N ALA A 119 -19.67 -2.55 -13.89
CA ALA A 119 -20.97 -2.56 -13.28
C ALA A 119 -22.01 -2.46 -14.41
N PRO A 120 -23.03 -3.34 -14.46
CA PRO A 120 -24.21 -3.11 -15.29
C PRO A 120 -24.97 -1.84 -14.87
#